data_AF-A0A6M4JBS3-F1
#
_entry.id   AF-A0A6M4JBS3-F1
#
_cell.length_a   1.000
_cell.length_b   1.000
_cell.length_c   1.000
_cell.angle_alpha   90.00
_cell.angle_beta   90.00
_cell.angle_gamma   90.00
#
_symmetry.space_group_name_H-M   'P 1'
#
loop_
_entity.id
_entity.type
_entity.pdbx_description
1 polymer ?
#
loop_
_entity_poly.entity_id
_entity_poly.type
_entity_poly.pdbx_seq_one_letter_code
_entity_poly.pdbx_strand_id
1 'polypeptide(L)' 'MNQSYKVSLEKLPIESLERLKTDIQNRINDGLRTDNNAYIKDQRRKLQIVLDELLRRSTFVH' A
#
# COMPACT_ATOMS: atom_id res chain seq x y z
N MET A 1 -3.00 3.31 14.88
CA MET A 1 -2.85 3.03 13.42
C MET A 1 -3.58 4.13 12.67
N ASN A 2 -3.02 4.66 11.58
CA ASN A 2 -3.64 5.78 10.86
C ASN A 2 -4.92 5.29 10.13
N GLN A 3 -6.05 5.23 10.85
CA GLN A 3 -7.33 4.70 10.38
C GLN A 3 -7.79 5.38 9.08
N SER A 4 -7.47 6.67 8.92
CA SER A 4 -7.80 7.45 7.73
C SER A 4 -7.21 6.88 6.44
N TYR A 5 -6.01 6.26 6.50
CA TYR A 5 -5.40 5.66 5.32
C TYR A 5 -6.18 4.41 4.89
N LYS A 6 -6.49 3.50 5.83
CA LYS A 6 -7.24 2.27 5.55
C LYS A 6 -8.66 2.57 5.02
N VAL A 7 -9.38 3.50 5.64
CA VAL A 7 -10.74 3.90 5.20
C VAL A 7 -10.73 4.50 3.79
N SER A 8 -9.68 5.22 3.43
CA SER A 8 -9.54 5.76 2.07
C SER A 8 -9.36 4.66 1.03
N LEU A 9 -8.62 3.59 1.37
CA LEU A 9 -8.39 2.45 0.47
C LEU A 9 -9.68 1.67 0.19
N GLU A 10 -10.53 1.46 1.20
CA GLU A 10 -11.83 0.76 1.07
C GLU A 10 -12.74 1.34 -0.04
N LYS A 11 -12.57 2.63 -0.37
CA LYS A 11 -13.37 3.31 -1.41
C LYS A 11 -12.74 3.29 -2.80
N LEU A 12 -11.46 2.92 -2.92
CA LEU A 12 -10.76 2.88 -4.20
C LEU A 12 -11.14 1.64 -5.01
N PRO A 13 -11.24 1.67 -6.34
CA PRO A 13 -11.35 0.46 -7.16
C PRO A 13 -10.13 -0.48 -6.99
N ILE A 14 -10.31 -1.78 -7.26
CA ILE A 14 -9.21 -2.78 -7.20
C ILE A 14 -8.03 -2.35 -8.09
N GLU A 15 -8.30 -1.89 -9.31
CA GLU A 15 -7.25 -1.40 -10.21
C GLU A 15 -6.45 -0.23 -9.63
N SER A 16 -7.11 0.64 -8.86
CA SER A 16 -6.43 1.76 -8.18
C SER A 16 -5.57 1.28 -7.03
N LEU A 17 -5.98 0.23 -6.31
CA LEU A 17 -5.17 -0.42 -5.29
C LEU A 17 -3.95 -1.12 -5.90
N GLU A 18 -4.10 -1.77 -7.06
CA GLU A 18 -2.99 -2.37 -7.82
C GLU A 18 -1.97 -1.32 -8.30
N ARG A 19 -2.45 -0.18 -8.81
CA ARG A 19 -1.56 0.95 -9.16
C ARG A 19 -0.84 1.49 -7.93
N LEU A 20 -1.54 1.64 -6.81
CA LEU A 20 -0.96 2.14 -5.57
C LEU A 20 0.08 1.18 -4.99
N LYS A 21 -0.14 -0.14 -5.10
CA LYS A 21 0.85 -1.17 -4.75
C LYS A 21 2.16 -0.93 -5.50
N THR A 22 2.08 -0.77 -6.83
CA THR A 22 3.24 -0.53 -7.69
C THR A 22 3.94 0.80 -7.36
N ASP A 23 3.18 1.88 -7.14
CA ASP A 23 3.73 3.18 -6.74
C ASP A 23 4.49 3.11 -5.40
N ILE A 24 3.93 2.42 -4.39
CA ILE A 24 4.60 2.25 -3.10
C ILE A 24 5.88 1.40 -3.25
N GLN A 25 5.87 0.36 -4.09
CA GLN A 25 7.08 -0.42 -4.38
C GLN A 25 8.18 0.43 -5.03
N ASN A 26 7.83 1.31 -5.97
CA ASN A 26 8.78 2.25 -6.57
C ASN A 26 9.36 3.22 -5.52
N ARG A 27 8.51 3.75 -4.64
CA ARG A 27 8.95 4.62 -3.54
C ARG A 27 9.89 3.90 -2.55
N ILE A 28 9.67 2.62 -2.28
CA ILE A 28 10.61 1.82 -1.47
C ILE A 28 11.97 1.75 -2.18
N ASN A 29 11.99 1.50 -3.49
CA ASN A 29 13.22 1.45 -4.28
C ASN A 29 13.95 2.81 -4.29
N ASP A 30 13.22 3.92 -4.40
CA ASP A 30 13.80 5.26 -4.31
C ASP A 30 14.32 5.57 -2.89
N GLY A 31 13.62 5.09 -1.86
CA GLY A 31 14.09 5.15 -0.48
C GLY A 31 15.40 4.38 -0.27
N LEU A 32 15.54 3.21 -0.91
CA LEU A 32 16.77 2.42 -0.86
C LEU A 32 17.93 3.12 -1.59
N ARG A 33 17.66 3.82 -2.70
CA ARG A 33 18.67 4.63 -3.42
C ARG A 33 19.20 5.81 -2.60
N THR A 34 18.41 6.28 -1.64
CA THR A 34 18.71 7.46 -0.80
C THR A 34 19.03 7.09 0.64
N ASP A 35 19.16 5.79 0.95
CA ASP A 35 19.38 5.24 2.30
C ASP A 35 18.40 5.76 3.37
N ASN A 36 17.19 6.17 2.96
CA ASN A 36 16.20 6.76 3.86
C ASN A 36 15.35 5.68 4.55
N ASN A 37 15.91 5.08 5.61
CA ASN A 37 15.29 3.99 6.36
C ASN A 37 13.94 4.35 7.00
N ALA A 38 13.76 5.60 7.45
CA ALA A 38 12.49 6.05 8.02
C ALA A 38 11.39 6.07 6.96
N TYR A 39 11.70 6.58 5.77
CA TYR A 39 10.80 6.58 4.62
C TYR A 39 10.47 5.16 4.17
N ILE A 40 11.47 4.28 4.02
CA ILE A 40 11.28 2.88 3.65
C ILE A 40 10.33 2.18 4.63
N LYS A 41 10.51 2.38 5.95
CA LYS A 41 9.65 1.77 6.98
C LYS A 41 8.20 2.23 6.86
N ASP A 42 7.96 3.51 6.58
CA ASP A 42 6.61 4.04 6.35
C ASP A 42 5.98 3.46 5.07
N GLN A 43 6.73 3.42 3.97
CA GLN A 43 6.23 2.84 2.71
C GLN A 43 5.92 1.34 2.84
N ARG A 44 6.78 0.57 3.53
CA ARG A 44 6.51 -0.86 3.82
C ARG A 44 5.22 -1.05 4.63
N ARG A 45 4.97 -0.19 5.62
CA ARG A 45 3.72 -0.22 6.39
C ARG A 45 2.51 0.05 5.49
N LYS A 46 2.59 1.05 4.62
CA LYS A 46 1.50 1.37 3.66
C LYS A 46 1.26 0.24 2.68
N LEU A 47 2.34 -0.38 2.18
CA LEU A 47 2.26 -1.54 1.28
C LEU A 47 1.48 -2.69 1.91
N GLN A 48 1.78 -3.03 3.18
CA GLN A 48 1.05 -4.09 3.89
C GLN A 48 -0.45 -3.80 3.97
N ILE A 49 -0.85 -2.57 4.30
CA ILE A 49 -2.27 -2.19 4.36
C ILE A 49 -2.96 -2.33 2.99
N VAL A 50 -2.27 -1.97 1.89
CA VAL A 50 -2.80 -2.13 0.52
C VAL A 50 -2.92 -3.61 0.16
N LEU A 51 -1.93 -4.44 0.50
CA LEU A 51 -1.96 -5.88 0.26
C LEU A 51 -3.09 -6.56 1.05
N ASP A 52 -3.28 -6.20 2.32
CA ASP A 52 -4.37 -6.72 3.15
C ASP A 52 -5.74 -6.39 2.54
N GLU A 53 -5.90 -5.18 2.01
CA GLU A 53 -7.17 -4.75 1.37
C GLU A 53 -7.40 -5.46 0.02
N LEU A 54 -6.35 -5.65 -0.79
CA LEU A 54 -6.42 -6.44 -2.01
C LEU A 54 -6.81 -7.90 -1.71
N LEU A 55 -6.18 -8.51 -0.72
CA LEU A 55 -6.48 -9.88 -0.27
C LEU A 55 -7.91 -10.00 0.22
N ARG A 56 -8.36 -9.07 1.08
CA ARG A 56 -9.74 -9.00 1.56
C ARG A 56 -10.71 -8.97 0.39
N ARG A 57 -10.49 -8.12 -0.61
CA ARG A 57 -11.43 -8.01 -1.74
C ARG A 57 -11.41 -9.23 -2.63
N SER A 58 -10.25 -9.85 -2.81
CA SER A 58 -10.14 -11.10 -3.57
C SER A 58 -10.93 -12.25 -2.92
N THR A 59 -11.01 -12.29 -1.59
CA THR A 59 -11.78 -13.33 -0.87
C THR A 59 -13.29 -13.07 -0.82
N PHE A 60 -13.76 -11.84 -1.09
CA PHE A 60 -15.19 -11.51 -1.18
C PHE A 60 -15.81 -11.79 -2.57
N VAL A 61 -15.03 -12.19 -3.59
CA VAL A 61 -15.54 -12.53 -4.94
C VAL A 61 -15.91 -14.03 -5.04
N HIS A 62 -16.45 -14.64 -3.97
CA HIS A 62 -16.98 -16.02 -4.00
C HIS A 62 -18.42 -16.04 -3.49
#